data_AF-A0A243BEB3-F1
#
_entry.id   AF-A0A243BEB3-F1
#
_cell.length_a   1.000
_cell.length_b   1.000
_cell.length_c   1.000
_cell.angle_alpha   90.00
_cell.angle_beta   90.00
_cell.angle_gamma   90.00
#
_symmetry.space_group_name_H-M   'P 1'
#
loop_
_entity.id
_entity.type
_entity.pdbx_description
1 polymer ?
#
loop_
_entity_poly.entity_id
_entity_poly.type
_entity_poly.pdbx_seq_one_letter_code
_entity_poly.pdbx_strand_id
1 'polypeptide(L)' 'MIKIYMKSGAVIDWEFENENDLKEALEKVENADFTSGDNVKCLGMIIPFCNIDFMRLMK' A
#
# COMPACT_ATOMS: atom_id res chain seq x y z
N MET A 1 -5.85 -6.08 -6.52
CA MET A 1 -5.07 -6.35 -5.29
C MET A 1 -3.75 -5.60 -5.36
N ILE A 2 -3.27 -5.05 -4.25
CA ILE A 2 -1.96 -4.40 -4.13
C ILE A 2 -1.09 -5.24 -3.19
N LYS A 3 0.11 -5.65 -3.62
CA LYS A 3 1.09 -6.31 -2.75
C LYS A 3 2.04 -5.27 -2.17
N ILE A 4 2.17 -5.24 -0.85
CA ILE A 4 3.09 -4.36 -0.11
C ILE A 4 4.26 -5.20 0.38
N TYR A 5 5.47 -4.87 -0.07
CA TYR A 5 6.71 -5.51 0.37
C TYR A 5 7.35 -4.64 1.44
N MET A 6 7.52 -5.19 2.64
CA MET A 6 8.10 -4.48 3.77
C MET A 6 9.60 -4.77 3.91
N LYS A 7 10.33 -3.80 4.48
CA LYS A 7 11.76 -3.93 4.84
C LYS A 7 12.06 -5.08 5.80
N SER A 8 11.07 -5.52 6.57
CA SER A 8 11.18 -6.69 7.45
C SER A 8 11.20 -8.02 6.69
N GLY A 9 10.93 -8.01 5.37
CA GLY A 9 10.72 -9.19 4.54
C GLY A 9 9.26 -9.67 4.50
N ALA A 10 8.34 -9.03 5.24
CA ALA A 10 6.93 -9.35 5.19
C ALA A 10 6.29 -8.89 3.87
N VAL A 11 5.31 -9.67 3.38
CA VAL A 11 4.48 -9.32 2.23
C VAL A 11 3.03 -9.25 2.67
N ILE A 12 2.37 -8.14 2.39
CA ILE A 12 0.96 -7.92 2.73
C ILE A 12 0.17 -7.83 1.43
N ASP A 13 -0.82 -8.70 1.30
CA ASP A 13 -1.76 -8.70 0.18
C ASP A 13 -2.96 -7.84 0.57
N TRP A 14 -3.02 -6.63 -0.01
CA TRP A 14 -4.12 -5.72 0.19
C TRP A 14 -5.22 -6.00 -0.83
N GLU A 15 -6.23 -6.72 -0.34
CA GLU A 15 -7.42 -7.11 -1.10
C GLU A 15 -8.51 -6.05 -0.98
N PHE A 16 -9.25 -5.86 -2.07
CA PHE A 16 -10.32 -4.87 -2.17
C PHE A 16 -11.55 -5.59 -2.72
N GLU A 17 -12.69 -5.41 -2.05
CA GLU A 17 -13.95 -6.04 -2.46
C GLU A 17 -14.61 -5.30 -3.64
N ASN A 18 -14.30 -4.01 -3.80
CA ASN A 18 -14.87 -3.19 -4.86
C ASN A 18 -13.78 -2.40 -5.63
N GLU A 19 -14.12 -2.01 -6.86
CA GLU A 19 -13.20 -1.33 -7.78
C GLU A 19 -12.94 0.13 -7.39
N ASN A 20 -13.87 0.78 -6.68
CA ASN A 20 -13.72 2.17 -6.23
C ASN A 20 -12.64 2.28 -5.15
N ASP A 21 -12.68 1.43 -4.13
CA ASP A 21 -11.69 1.37 -3.05
C ASP A 21 -10.30 1.05 -3.62
N LEU A 22 -10.24 0.16 -4.62
CA LEU A 22 -9.00 -0.12 -5.34
C LEU A 22 -8.49 1.14 -6.05
N LYS A 23 -9.35 1.88 -6.76
CA LYS A 23 -8.97 3.13 -7.45
C LYS A 23 -8.51 4.20 -6.46
N GLU A 24 -9.21 4.40 -5.36
CA GLU A 24 -8.79 5.37 -4.32
C GLU A 24 -7.44 4.98 -3.70
N ALA A 25 -7.20 3.69 -3.44
CA ALA A 25 -5.93 3.22 -2.95
C ALA A 25 -4.81 3.39 -4.00
N LEU A 26 -5.09 3.17 -5.28
CA LEU A 26 -4.16 3.39 -6.37
C LEU A 26 -3.75 4.86 -6.50
N GLU A 27 -4.72 5.78 -6.49
CA GLU A 27 -4.44 7.22 -6.56
C GLU A 27 -3.59 7.69 -5.38
N LYS A 28 -3.88 7.20 -4.16
CA LYS A 28 -3.06 7.48 -2.97
C LYS A 28 -1.63 6.98 -3.12
N VAL A 29 -1.46 5.79 -3.68
CA VAL A 29 -0.13 5.19 -3.89
C VAL A 29 0.64 5.91 -4.99
N GLU A 30 0.00 6.29 -6.08
CA GLU A 30 0.64 7.00 -7.19
C GLU A 30 1.13 8.40 -6.78
N ASN A 31 0.41 9.06 -5.88
CA ASN A 31 0.74 10.39 -5.36
C ASN A 31 1.47 10.36 -4.00
N ALA A 32 1.83 9.17 -3.49
CA ALA A 32 2.48 9.04 -2.20
C ALA A 32 3.91 9.58 -2.23
N ASP A 33 4.23 10.48 -1.30
CA ASP A 33 5.62 10.84 -1.02
C ASP A 33 6.23 9.78 -0.08
N PHE A 34 7.02 8.87 -0.64
CA PHE A 34 7.69 7.80 0.11
C PHE A 34 8.81 8.30 1.04
N THR A 35 9.14 9.59 0.97
CA THR A 35 10.12 10.24 1.86
C THR A 35 9.45 11.01 3.01
N SER A 36 8.14 11.25 2.92
CA SER A 36 7.36 11.89 3.97
C SER A 36 6.98 10.88 5.07
N GLY A 37 6.54 11.39 6.23
CA GLY A 37 6.00 10.56 7.32
C GLY A 37 4.63 9.94 7.01
N ASP A 38 4.20 9.92 5.75
CA ASP A 38 2.93 9.35 5.33
C ASP A 38 2.86 7.85 5.56
N ASN A 39 1.63 7.35 5.55
CA ASN A 39 1.30 5.97 5.83
C ASN A 39 0.14 5.50 4.96
N VAL A 40 0.07 4.19 4.79
CA VAL A 40 -1.05 3.51 4.14
C VAL A 40 -1.83 2.73 5.19
N LYS A 41 -3.17 2.84 5.12
CA LYS A 41 -4.06 2.02 5.96
C LYS A 41 -4.50 0.80 5.18
N CYS A 42 -3.91 -0.35 5.49
CA CYS A 42 -4.16 -1.63 4.83
C CYS A 42 -4.72 -2.63 5.84
N LEU A 43 -5.89 -3.23 5.56
CA LEU A 43 -6.51 -4.27 6.41
C LEU A 43 -6.62 -3.89 7.91
N GLY A 44 -6.94 -2.62 8.20
CA GLY A 44 -7.02 -2.10 9.57
C GLY A 44 -5.67 -1.78 10.23
N MET A 45 -4.55 -2.08 9.57
CA MET A 45 -3.21 -1.71 10.00
C MET A 45 -2.76 -0.39 9.36
N ILE A 46 -1.99 0.42 10.08
CA ILE A 46 -1.33 1.61 9.55
C ILE A 46 0.14 1.26 9.30
N ILE A 47 0.59 1.37 8.06
CA ILE A 47 1.94 1.03 7.64
C ILE A 47 2.63 2.32 7.17
N PRO A 48 3.66 2.82 7.88
CA PRO A 48 4.44 3.96 7.44
C PRO A 48 5.17 3.66 6.12
N PHE A 49 5.20 4.61 5.18
CA PHE A 49 5.90 4.42 3.90
C PHE A 49 7.39 4.14 4.09
N CYS A 50 8.02 4.69 5.12
CA CYS A 50 9.43 4.45 5.43
C CYS A 50 9.76 2.96 5.71
N ASN A 51 8.76 2.13 6.04
CA ASN A 51 8.89 0.69 6.27
C ASN A 51 8.57 -0.16 5.03
N ILE A 52 8.13 0.46 3.93
CA ILE A 52 7.81 -0.20 2.67
C ILE A 52 9.05 -0.14 1.78
N ASP A 53 9.42 -1.28 1.19
CA ASP A 53 10.45 -1.34 0.14
C ASP A 53 9.85 -0.96 -1.21
N PHE A 54 8.71 -1.57 -1.58
CA PHE A 54 7.95 -1.21 -2.77
C PHE A 54 6.53 -1.81 -2.74
N MET A 55 5.67 -1.31 -3.63
CA MET A 55 4.33 -1.86 -3.86
C MET A 55 4.20 -2.36 -5.29
N ARG A 56 3.49 -3.48 -5.48
CA ARG A 56 3.26 -4.08 -6.80
C ARG A 56 1.77 -4.32 -7.04
N LEU A 57 1.31 -3.90 -8.22
CA LEU A 57 -0.02 -4.22 -8.71
C LEU A 57 0.00 -5.60 -9.35
N MET A 58 -0.87 -6.49 -8.86
CA MET A 58 -1.12 -7.78 -9.48
C MET A 58 -2.36 -7.64 -10.38
N LYS A 59 -2.18 -7.93 -11.67
CA LYS A 59 -3.27 -8.00 -12.65
C LYS A 59 -4.10 -9.27 -12.45
#